data_AF-A0A9E0HBX1-F1
#
_entry.id   AF-A0A9E0HBX1-F1
#
_cell.length_a   1.000
_cell.length_b   1.000
_cell.length_c   1.000
_cell.angle_alpha   90.00
_cell.angle_beta   90.00
_cell.angle_gamma   90.00
#
_symmetry.space_group_name_H-M   'P 1'
#
loop_
_entity.id
_entity.type
_entity.pdbx_description
1 polymer ?
#
loop_
_entity_poly.entity_id
_entity_poly.type
_entity_poly.pdbx_seq_one_letter_code
_entity_poly.pdbx_strand_id
1 'polypeptide(L)'
;MIRSRSSLLALTLVACASACDDAASSELSPDAAVAVDAAPPDSDGCDEAALLPSNYRPIPMRSTGAVTTTLAGAVTTATLDATAGGTAAAPDNPYLYLDLLAGARVEVSDLEAATSTAWHVALKRASVKLNGGDSGPGAVAAARVAAASLAEVTAAPTTFASDDWASADCALVTTPGGEPATAMGDWYDYDPATHRLTPKAEVWVVRLGADGPLRKLRIVTYYGDAANPMRGAMYRVEWAPL
;
A
#
# COMPACT_ATOMS: atom_id res chain seq x y z
N MET A 1 -5.61 54.22 -68.31
CA MET A 1 -4.43 53.76 -69.08
C MET A 1 -3.96 52.45 -68.41
N ILE A 2 -3.68 51.30 -69.06
CA ILE A 2 -2.96 50.99 -70.32
C ILE A 2 -1.47 51.34 -70.14
N ARG A 3 -0.44 50.47 -70.25
CA ARG A 3 -0.22 49.05 -70.68
C ARG A 3 1.03 48.52 -69.89
N SER A 4 1.20 47.27 -69.46
CA SER A 4 1.35 45.96 -70.16
C SER A 4 2.81 45.53 -70.46
N ARG A 5 3.05 44.20 -70.41
CA ARG A 5 4.24 43.38 -70.79
C ARG A 5 5.24 43.02 -69.67
N SER A 6 5.91 41.86 -69.67
CA SER A 6 5.61 40.45 -70.11
C SER A 6 6.92 39.62 -70.08
N SER A 7 6.94 38.41 -69.48
CA SER A 7 7.47 37.15 -70.09
C SER A 7 7.63 35.97 -69.11
N LEU A 8 7.40 34.78 -69.67
CA LEU A 8 7.97 33.42 -69.47
C LEU A 8 9.02 33.22 -68.34
N LEU A 9 9.11 32.09 -67.63
CA LEU A 9 8.69 30.67 -67.86
C LEU A 9 8.31 30.04 -66.45
N ALA A 10 8.10 28.75 -66.12
CA ALA A 10 8.31 27.44 -66.78
C ALA A 10 7.50 26.26 -66.19
N LEU A 11 7.99 25.03 -66.48
CA LEU A 11 7.66 23.66 -66.03
C LEU A 11 7.66 23.45 -64.49
N THR A 12 7.15 22.34 -63.92
CA THR A 12 6.84 21.01 -64.51
C THR A 12 5.52 20.40 -63.98
N LEU A 13 4.95 19.44 -64.72
CA LEU A 13 3.75 18.65 -64.37
C LEU A 13 4.13 17.18 -64.01
N VAL A 14 3.12 16.29 -63.97
CA VAL A 14 3.10 14.84 -63.64
C VAL A 14 2.93 14.56 -62.13
N ALA A 15 1.85 13.99 -61.58
CA ALA A 15 0.62 13.27 -61.99
C ALA A 15 0.57 11.82 -61.46
N CYS A 16 -0.64 11.34 -61.17
CA CYS A 16 -0.93 10.16 -60.35
C CYS A 16 -0.77 8.83 -61.10
N ALA A 17 -0.57 7.74 -60.33
CA ALA A 17 -1.34 6.49 -60.46
C ALA A 17 -1.27 5.66 -59.17
N SER A 18 -2.19 4.71 -59.01
CA SER A 18 -2.41 3.90 -57.80
C SER A 18 -2.12 2.42 -58.01
N ALA A 19 -1.62 1.75 -56.96
CA ALA A 19 -1.85 0.36 -56.54
C ALA A 19 -1.78 -0.80 -57.58
N CYS A 20 -0.95 -1.81 -57.27
CA CYS A 20 -1.40 -3.10 -56.73
C CYS A 20 -0.19 -3.99 -56.36
N ASP A 21 -0.36 -4.88 -55.37
CA ASP A 21 0.65 -5.84 -54.89
C ASP A 21 0.83 -7.04 -55.84
N ASP A 22 2.05 -7.59 -55.89
CA ASP A 22 2.30 -9.05 -55.85
C ASP A 22 3.76 -9.38 -55.46
N ALA A 23 4.00 -10.65 -55.09
CA ALA A 23 5.26 -11.40 -55.14
C ALA A 23 6.48 -10.95 -54.28
N ALA A 24 6.47 -11.40 -53.02
CA ALA A 24 7.55 -12.12 -52.33
C ALA A 24 9.05 -11.86 -52.63
N SER A 25 9.84 -11.57 -51.58
CA SER A 25 11.16 -12.19 -51.36
C SER A 25 11.64 -12.11 -49.90
N SER A 26 12.38 -13.15 -49.52
CA SER A 26 13.15 -13.36 -48.28
C SER A 26 13.90 -12.14 -47.72
N GLU A 27 13.79 -11.94 -46.40
CA GLU A 27 14.86 -11.39 -45.53
C GLU A 27 14.91 -12.16 -44.20
N LEU A 28 16.01 -12.03 -43.43
CA LEU A 28 16.39 -12.93 -42.33
C LEU A 28 15.92 -12.48 -40.91
N SER A 29 16.00 -13.43 -39.97
CA SER A 29 15.71 -13.33 -38.52
C SER A 29 16.32 -12.10 -37.82
N PRO A 30 15.69 -11.56 -36.75
CA PRO A 30 15.61 -12.25 -35.44
C PRO A 30 14.17 -12.25 -34.85
N ASP A 31 13.77 -13.07 -33.88
CA ASP A 31 14.36 -13.31 -32.55
C ASP A 31 13.96 -14.67 -31.97
N ALA A 32 14.84 -15.23 -31.12
CA ALA A 32 14.44 -16.30 -30.22
C ALA A 32 13.65 -15.70 -29.06
N ALA A 33 12.32 -15.66 -29.19
CA ALA A 33 11.43 -15.31 -28.09
C ALA A 33 11.62 -16.33 -26.96
N VAL A 34 12.46 -15.99 -25.99
CA VAL A 34 12.57 -16.72 -24.73
C VAL A 34 11.19 -16.63 -24.09
N ALA A 35 10.48 -17.76 -24.06
CA ALA A 35 9.27 -17.85 -23.26
C ALA A 35 9.68 -17.56 -21.82
N VAL A 36 9.24 -16.41 -21.30
CA VAL A 36 9.21 -16.19 -19.86
C VAL A 36 8.32 -17.26 -19.31
N ASP A 37 8.95 -18.25 -18.65
CA ASP A 37 8.28 -19.37 -18.02
C ASP A 37 7.34 -18.79 -16.98
N ALA A 38 6.05 -18.71 -17.33
CA ALA A 38 5.04 -18.20 -16.45
C ALA A 38 4.93 -19.20 -15.31
N ALA A 39 5.43 -18.81 -14.13
CA ALA A 39 5.41 -19.63 -12.94
C ALA A 39 4.02 -20.28 -12.80
N PRO A 40 3.94 -21.60 -12.58
CA PRO A 40 2.65 -22.28 -12.55
C PRO A 40 1.76 -21.59 -11.50
N PRO A 41 0.48 -21.34 -11.80
CA PRO A 41 -0.41 -20.68 -10.86
C PRO A 41 -0.46 -21.53 -9.58
N ASP A 42 -0.03 -20.96 -8.46
CA ASP A 42 0.07 -21.66 -7.19
C ASP A 42 -1.32 -22.20 -6.81
N SER A 43 -1.40 -23.52 -6.75
CA SER A 43 -2.67 -24.23 -6.76
C SER A 43 -3.25 -24.36 -5.35
N ASP A 44 -3.94 -23.31 -4.90
CA ASP A 44 -5.12 -23.44 -4.00
C ASP A 44 -6.16 -22.31 -4.17
N GLY A 45 -5.88 -21.29 -5.01
CA GLY A 45 -6.90 -20.58 -5.78
C GLY A 45 -7.87 -19.66 -5.03
N CYS A 46 -7.51 -19.18 -3.83
CA CYS A 46 -8.23 -18.09 -3.19
C CYS A 46 -7.92 -16.73 -3.88
N ASP A 47 -8.83 -15.77 -3.75
CA ASP A 47 -8.58 -14.35 -4.03
C ASP A 47 -8.84 -13.60 -2.72
N GLU A 48 -7.78 -13.41 -1.95
CA GLU A 48 -7.82 -12.85 -0.61
C GLU A 48 -8.31 -11.39 -0.63
N ALA A 49 -8.13 -10.69 -1.76
CA ALA A 49 -8.62 -9.34 -1.98
C ALA A 49 -10.12 -9.30 -2.29
N ALA A 50 -10.68 -10.32 -2.96
CA ALA A 50 -12.12 -10.45 -3.20
C ALA A 50 -12.91 -10.73 -1.91
N LEU A 51 -12.31 -11.44 -0.94
CA LEU A 51 -12.89 -11.67 0.39
C LEU A 51 -13.15 -10.38 1.18
N LEU A 52 -12.39 -9.32 0.91
CA LEU A 52 -12.43 -8.09 1.70
C LEU A 52 -13.80 -7.38 1.61
N PRO A 53 -14.37 -6.91 2.73
CA PRO A 53 -15.53 -6.02 2.73
C PRO A 53 -15.25 -4.72 1.98
N SER A 54 -16.29 -4.04 1.49
CA SER A 54 -16.16 -2.80 0.68
C SER A 54 -15.25 -1.74 1.29
N ASN A 55 -15.26 -1.56 2.62
CA ASN A 55 -14.40 -0.63 3.34
C ASN A 55 -12.89 -0.91 3.21
N TYR A 56 -12.49 -2.10 2.76
CA TYR A 56 -11.10 -2.57 2.78
C TYR A 56 -10.58 -3.07 1.43
N ARG A 57 -11.44 -3.19 0.41
CA ARG A 57 -11.05 -3.60 -0.95
C ARG A 57 -10.01 -2.64 -1.57
N PRO A 58 -9.12 -3.14 -2.45
CA PRO A 58 -8.12 -2.30 -3.10
C PRO A 58 -8.72 -1.21 -4.01
N ILE A 59 -8.27 0.02 -3.83
CA ILE A 59 -8.68 1.20 -4.60
C ILE A 59 -7.52 1.70 -5.47
N PRO A 60 -7.74 1.99 -6.77
CA PRO A 60 -6.70 2.42 -7.72
C PRO A 60 -6.37 3.93 -7.59
N MET A 61 -6.24 4.41 -6.35
CA MET A 61 -5.86 5.79 -6.03
C MET A 61 -4.82 5.78 -4.92
N ARG A 62 -3.96 6.79 -4.88
CA ARG A 62 -2.93 6.95 -3.84
C ARG A 62 -3.48 7.78 -2.68
N SER A 63 -3.12 7.44 -1.45
CA SER A 63 -3.67 8.16 -0.29
C SER A 63 -3.18 9.60 -0.23
N THR A 64 -4.13 10.53 -0.10
CA THR A 64 -3.86 11.95 0.16
C THR A 64 -3.52 12.20 1.64
N GLY A 65 -3.64 11.19 2.50
CA GLY A 65 -3.37 11.26 3.93
C GLY A 65 -2.00 11.84 4.26
N ALA A 66 -1.98 12.86 5.11
CA ALA A 66 -0.76 13.53 5.54
C ALA A 66 0.07 12.62 6.47
N VAL A 67 1.39 12.65 6.29
CA VAL A 67 2.38 12.04 7.17
C VAL A 67 3.32 13.15 7.60
N THR A 68 3.51 13.34 8.90
CA THR A 68 4.49 14.28 9.44
C THR A 68 5.29 13.58 10.51
N THR A 69 6.61 13.52 10.33
CA THR A 69 7.52 12.77 11.20
C THR A 69 8.51 13.68 11.90
N THR A 70 9.04 13.23 13.03
CA THR A 70 10.08 13.93 13.80
C THR A 70 10.96 12.90 14.49
N LEU A 71 12.27 12.97 14.24
CA LEU A 71 13.28 12.08 14.82
C LEU A 71 13.89 12.72 16.07
N ALA A 72 13.78 12.04 17.21
CA ALA A 72 14.39 12.42 18.48
C ALA A 72 15.34 11.29 18.94
N GLY A 73 16.65 11.49 18.72
CA GLY A 73 17.64 10.43 18.93
C GLY A 73 17.40 9.27 17.97
N ALA A 74 16.98 8.12 18.50
CA ALA A 74 16.64 6.93 17.73
C ALA A 74 15.11 6.69 17.58
N VAL A 75 14.26 7.56 18.16
CA VAL A 75 12.80 7.42 18.11
C VAL A 75 12.22 8.36 17.06
N THR A 76 11.58 7.81 16.03
CA THR A 76 10.72 8.56 15.13
C THR A 76 9.30 8.62 15.71
N THR A 77 8.79 9.82 15.93
CA THR A 77 7.35 10.06 16.17
C THR A 77 6.71 10.48 14.86
N ALA A 78 5.48 10.03 14.59
CA ALA A 78 4.70 10.47 13.43
C ALA A 78 3.25 10.79 13.79
N THR A 79 2.69 11.80 13.13
CA THR A 79 1.23 12.02 13.04
C THR A 79 0.75 11.65 11.64
N LEU A 80 -0.36 10.90 11.56
CA LEU A 80 -0.84 10.26 10.33
C LEU A 80 -2.35 10.52 10.12
N ASP A 81 -2.73 11.11 8.99
CA ASP A 81 -4.13 11.15 8.54
C ASP A 81 -4.47 9.85 7.79
N ALA A 82 -4.81 8.81 8.55
CA ALA A 82 -5.38 7.57 8.02
C ALA A 82 -6.91 7.61 7.99
N THR A 83 -7.51 8.81 7.95
CA THR A 83 -8.96 8.95 8.18
C THR A 83 -9.80 8.49 7.00
N ALA A 84 -9.24 8.35 5.80
CA ALA A 84 -9.88 7.78 4.61
C ALA A 84 -11.28 8.36 4.33
N GLY A 85 -11.42 9.70 4.43
CA GLY A 85 -12.68 10.42 4.27
C GLY A 85 -13.72 10.22 5.40
N GLY A 86 -13.42 9.39 6.41
CA GLY A 86 -14.36 8.97 7.43
C GLY A 86 -15.08 7.66 7.07
N THR A 87 -15.82 7.08 8.02
CA THR A 87 -16.39 5.73 7.89
C THR A 87 -17.27 5.55 6.65
N ALA A 88 -18.03 6.57 6.25
CA ALA A 88 -18.92 6.50 5.08
C ALA A 88 -18.18 6.58 3.72
N ALA A 89 -16.96 7.14 3.69
CA ALA A 89 -16.16 7.31 2.47
C ALA A 89 -14.96 6.34 2.41
N ALA A 90 -14.79 5.48 3.42
CA ALA A 90 -13.77 4.45 3.45
C ALA A 90 -13.81 3.46 2.24
N PRO A 91 -14.97 3.12 1.64
CA PRO A 91 -15.00 2.34 0.39
C PRO A 91 -14.29 3.01 -0.80
N ASP A 92 -14.20 4.34 -0.80
CA ASP A 92 -13.68 5.14 -1.93
C ASP A 92 -12.30 5.76 -1.65
N ASN A 93 -11.73 5.56 -0.45
CA ASN A 93 -10.44 6.13 -0.04
C ASN A 93 -9.41 5.02 0.28
N PRO A 94 -8.19 5.05 -0.29
CA PRO A 94 -7.18 3.99 -0.14
C PRO A 94 -6.52 3.94 1.25
N TYR A 95 -5.69 2.92 1.49
CA TYR A 95 -4.82 2.82 2.66
C TYR A 95 -3.69 3.86 2.63
N LEU A 96 -3.28 4.34 3.81
CA LEU A 96 -2.08 5.16 3.98
C LEU A 96 -0.86 4.26 4.18
N TYR A 97 -0.03 4.11 3.15
CA TYR A 97 1.18 3.28 3.14
C TYR A 97 2.40 4.01 3.72
N LEU A 98 3.16 3.34 4.58
CA LEU A 98 4.35 3.87 5.25
C LEU A 98 5.60 3.00 5.03
N ASP A 99 6.73 3.66 4.84
CA ASP A 99 8.05 3.08 5.05
C ASP A 99 8.59 3.49 6.44
N LEU A 100 8.80 2.51 7.32
CA LEU A 100 9.39 2.69 8.65
C LEU A 100 10.93 2.89 8.65
N LEU A 101 11.59 2.73 7.50
CA LEU A 101 13.02 3.04 7.32
C LEU A 101 13.22 4.51 6.94
N ALA A 102 12.59 4.99 5.87
CA ALA A 102 12.62 6.41 5.49
C ALA A 102 11.80 7.31 6.43
N GLY A 103 10.80 6.76 7.12
CA GLY A 103 9.85 7.54 7.92
C GLY A 103 8.99 8.47 7.08
N ALA A 104 8.48 7.93 5.97
CA ALA A 104 7.73 8.66 4.95
C ALA A 104 6.52 7.84 4.46
N ARG A 105 5.60 8.54 3.77
CA ARG A 105 4.54 7.90 2.99
C ARG A 105 5.14 7.24 1.75
N VAL A 106 4.64 6.07 1.39
CA VAL A 106 4.96 5.43 0.10
C VAL A 106 3.90 5.84 -0.90
N GLU A 107 4.31 6.45 -2.02
CA GLU A 107 3.39 6.92 -3.07
C GLU A 107 2.92 5.76 -3.94
N VAL A 108 2.05 4.91 -3.39
CA VAL A 108 1.37 3.80 -4.07
C VAL A 108 -0.14 3.83 -3.80
N SER A 109 -0.90 3.26 -4.72
CA SER A 109 -2.30 2.88 -4.55
C SER A 109 -2.41 1.46 -3.97
N ASP A 110 -3.60 1.05 -3.52
CA ASP A 110 -3.76 -0.28 -2.90
C ASP A 110 -3.42 -1.42 -3.88
N LEU A 111 -3.67 -1.21 -5.19
CA LEU A 111 -3.32 -2.18 -6.25
C LEU A 111 -1.81 -2.22 -6.51
N GLU A 112 -1.14 -1.06 -6.55
CA GLU A 112 0.33 -0.99 -6.68
C GLU A 112 1.04 -1.57 -5.44
N ALA A 113 0.42 -1.43 -4.26
CA ALA A 113 0.95 -1.95 -3.00
C ALA A 113 0.89 -3.48 -2.93
N ALA A 114 -0.13 -4.11 -3.51
CA ALA A 114 -0.32 -5.56 -3.50
C ALA A 114 0.82 -6.35 -4.19
N THR A 115 1.59 -5.71 -5.08
CA THR A 115 2.76 -6.30 -5.73
C THR A 115 4.08 -5.59 -5.37
N SER A 116 4.11 -4.79 -4.31
CA SER A 116 5.25 -3.93 -3.96
C SER A 116 5.82 -4.25 -2.59
N THR A 117 7.13 -4.42 -2.51
CA THR A 117 7.89 -4.58 -1.27
C THR A 117 8.32 -3.25 -0.63
N ALA A 118 7.98 -2.10 -1.22
CA ALA A 118 8.48 -0.78 -0.83
C ALA A 118 7.80 -0.18 0.43
N TRP A 119 6.75 -0.80 0.94
CA TRP A 119 6.01 -0.36 2.12
C TRP A 119 6.11 -1.40 3.24
N HIS A 120 5.91 -0.97 4.48
CA HIS A 120 6.09 -1.81 5.67
C HIS A 120 4.80 -1.95 6.49
N VAL A 121 4.09 -0.84 6.71
CA VAL A 121 2.82 -0.79 7.44
C VAL A 121 1.85 0.09 6.65
N ALA A 122 0.56 -0.24 6.65
CA ALA A 122 -0.48 0.59 6.04
C ALA A 122 -1.67 0.77 6.99
N LEU A 123 -2.27 1.97 7.01
CA LEU A 123 -3.36 2.30 7.95
C LEU A 123 -4.60 2.83 7.22
N LYS A 124 -5.79 2.38 7.63
CA LYS A 124 -7.08 2.85 7.09
C LYS A 124 -8.19 2.72 8.13
N ARG A 125 -8.77 3.85 8.57
CA ARG A 125 -9.67 3.87 9.75
C ARG A 125 -8.94 3.18 10.93
N ALA A 126 -9.53 2.17 11.56
CA ALA A 126 -8.90 1.37 12.63
C ALA A 126 -8.05 0.19 12.12
N SER A 127 -8.14 -0.16 10.84
CA SER A 127 -7.35 -1.25 10.25
C SER A 127 -5.88 -0.86 10.12
N VAL A 128 -5.00 -1.80 10.45
CA VAL A 128 -3.54 -1.73 10.28
C VAL A 128 -3.11 -3.01 9.56
N LYS A 129 -2.50 -2.87 8.38
CA LYS A 129 -1.90 -3.95 7.58
C LYS A 129 -0.37 -3.94 7.71
N LEU A 130 0.26 -5.10 7.63
CA LEU A 130 1.69 -5.29 7.39
C LEU A 130 1.93 -5.67 5.93
N ASN A 131 3.12 -5.44 5.37
CA ASN A 131 3.44 -5.97 4.04
C ASN A 131 3.88 -7.46 4.09
N GLY A 132 2.98 -8.36 4.46
CA GLY A 132 3.25 -9.79 4.56
C GLY A 132 1.97 -10.60 4.79
N GLY A 133 1.95 -11.84 4.28
CA GLY A 133 0.71 -12.64 4.17
C GLY A 133 -0.21 -12.05 3.11
N ASP A 134 -1.53 -12.20 3.28
CA ASP A 134 -2.60 -11.75 2.39
C ASP A 134 -2.50 -10.26 2.00
N SER A 135 -1.75 -9.48 2.80
CA SER A 135 -1.54 -8.07 2.60
C SER A 135 -0.55 -7.69 1.51
N GLY A 136 0.45 -8.52 1.19
CA GLY A 136 1.48 -8.19 0.20
C GLY A 136 2.81 -8.95 0.34
N PRO A 137 3.71 -8.82 -0.65
CA PRO A 137 4.87 -9.68 -0.84
C PRO A 137 6.10 -9.33 0.04
N GLY A 138 6.03 -8.30 0.88
CA GLY A 138 7.18 -7.79 1.63
C GLY A 138 7.72 -8.71 2.73
N ALA A 139 7.06 -9.83 3.05
CA ALA A 139 7.38 -10.74 4.15
C ALA A 139 7.52 -10.06 5.54
N VAL A 140 6.84 -8.93 5.72
CA VAL A 140 6.78 -8.18 6.98
C VAL A 140 5.86 -8.89 7.96
N ALA A 141 6.35 -9.08 9.18
CA ALA A 141 5.62 -9.77 10.25
C ALA A 141 5.84 -9.04 11.58
N ALA A 142 4.86 -9.09 12.49
CA ALA A 142 4.93 -8.43 13.79
C ALA A 142 4.74 -9.41 14.96
N ALA A 143 5.30 -9.03 16.11
CA ALA A 143 5.21 -9.76 17.36
C ALA A 143 4.83 -8.79 18.48
N ARG A 144 3.77 -9.14 19.24
CA ARG A 144 3.23 -8.31 20.32
C ARG A 144 4.03 -8.48 21.62
N VAL A 145 4.44 -7.37 22.23
CA VAL A 145 5.10 -7.34 23.55
C VAL A 145 4.26 -6.49 24.50
N ALA A 146 3.94 -7.03 25.68
CA ALA A 146 3.29 -6.28 26.74
C ALA A 146 4.31 -5.31 27.38
N ALA A 147 4.20 -4.03 27.04
CA ALA A 147 5.15 -2.96 27.39
C ALA A 147 4.46 -1.60 27.23
N ALA A 148 4.66 -0.69 28.18
CA ALA A 148 4.07 0.65 28.12
C ALA A 148 4.84 1.61 27.18
N SER A 149 6.13 1.36 26.96
CA SER A 149 7.01 2.21 26.16
C SER A 149 8.01 1.42 25.31
N LEU A 150 8.54 2.07 24.27
CA LEU A 150 9.61 1.50 23.43
C LEU A 150 10.92 1.21 24.21
N ALA A 151 11.10 1.77 25.41
CA ALA A 151 12.30 1.58 26.22
C ALA A 151 12.31 0.20 26.92
N GLU A 152 11.15 -0.37 27.22
CA GLU A 152 11.00 -1.67 27.88
C GLU A 152 11.32 -2.85 26.94
N VAL A 153 11.23 -2.65 25.62
CA VAL A 153 11.49 -3.70 24.63
C VAL A 153 12.95 -3.65 24.18
N THR A 154 13.76 -4.57 24.73
CA THR A 154 15.22 -4.64 24.52
C THR A 154 15.68 -5.93 23.84
N ALA A 155 14.76 -6.80 23.42
CA ALA A 155 15.06 -8.08 22.77
C ALA A 155 13.96 -8.45 21.77
N ALA A 156 14.30 -9.28 20.79
CA ALA A 156 13.36 -9.77 19.77
C ALA A 156 12.52 -10.95 20.31
N PRO A 157 11.20 -10.96 20.09
CA PRO A 157 10.39 -12.17 20.25
C PRO A 157 10.83 -13.28 19.28
N THR A 158 10.53 -14.52 19.62
CA THR A 158 10.86 -15.70 18.78
C THR A 158 9.82 -16.00 17.69
N THR A 159 8.63 -15.41 17.80
CA THR A 159 7.46 -15.76 17.00
C THR A 159 6.79 -14.48 16.52
N PHE A 160 6.49 -14.41 15.22
CA PHE A 160 5.89 -13.27 14.54
C PHE A 160 4.72 -13.77 13.69
N ALA A 161 3.69 -12.94 13.52
CA ALA A 161 2.57 -13.19 12.61
C ALA A 161 2.60 -12.21 11.44
N SER A 162 2.19 -12.67 10.25
CA SER A 162 1.78 -11.86 9.11
C SER A 162 0.27 -11.60 9.19
N ASP A 163 -0.27 -10.86 8.22
CA ASP A 163 -1.72 -10.74 8.08
C ASP A 163 -2.30 -12.05 7.50
N ASP A 164 -3.51 -12.42 7.93
CA ASP A 164 -4.09 -13.77 7.80
C ASP A 164 -5.62 -13.66 7.98
N TRP A 165 -6.30 -13.13 6.95
CA TRP A 165 -7.77 -13.03 6.89
C TRP A 165 -8.40 -14.01 5.91
N ALA A 166 -7.63 -14.69 5.07
CA ALA A 166 -8.08 -15.75 4.20
C ALA A 166 -7.84 -17.11 4.87
N SER A 167 -8.87 -17.68 5.49
CA SER A 167 -8.78 -19.05 6.04
C SER A 167 -8.45 -20.06 4.94
N ALA A 168 -7.91 -21.22 5.29
CA ALA A 168 -7.70 -22.34 4.35
C ALA A 168 -8.96 -22.74 3.52
N ASP A 169 -10.17 -22.52 4.02
CA ASP A 169 -11.44 -22.74 3.28
C ASP A 169 -11.85 -21.54 2.38
N CYS A 170 -10.95 -20.58 2.14
CA CYS A 170 -11.18 -19.29 1.45
C CYS A 170 -12.39 -18.50 1.99
N ALA A 171 -12.50 -18.39 3.31
CA ALA A 171 -13.48 -17.57 4.02
C ALA A 171 -12.80 -16.42 4.78
N LEU A 172 -13.50 -15.29 4.92
CA LEU A 172 -12.99 -14.10 5.61
C LEU A 172 -12.96 -14.30 7.13
N VAL A 173 -11.76 -14.33 7.70
CA VAL A 173 -11.50 -14.21 9.14
C VAL A 173 -11.49 -12.73 9.54
N THR A 174 -12.06 -12.40 10.69
CA THR A 174 -12.19 -11.02 11.17
C THR A 174 -11.78 -10.83 12.62
N THR A 175 -11.39 -9.60 12.96
CA THR A 175 -11.20 -9.14 14.34
C THR A 175 -12.53 -9.14 15.10
N PRO A 176 -12.52 -9.05 16.45
CA PRO A 176 -13.72 -8.76 17.23
C PRO A 176 -14.42 -7.43 16.87
N GLY A 177 -13.71 -6.51 16.18
CA GLY A 177 -14.26 -5.26 15.63
C GLY A 177 -14.91 -5.40 14.26
N GLY A 178 -14.76 -6.56 13.59
CA GLY A 178 -15.29 -6.80 12.24
C GLY A 178 -14.39 -6.30 11.10
N GLU A 179 -13.15 -5.90 11.39
CA GLU A 179 -12.12 -5.68 10.38
C GLU A 179 -11.53 -7.02 9.90
N PRO A 180 -10.92 -7.11 8.70
CA PRO A 180 -10.13 -8.27 8.31
C PRO A 180 -9.05 -8.60 9.35
N ALA A 181 -8.81 -9.88 9.61
CA ALA A 181 -7.78 -10.30 10.56
C ALA A 181 -6.37 -9.97 10.05
N THR A 182 -5.69 -9.05 10.75
CA THR A 182 -4.28 -8.68 10.51
C THR A 182 -3.45 -8.95 11.75
N ALA A 183 -2.14 -9.10 11.60
CA ALA A 183 -1.22 -9.36 12.73
C ALA A 183 -1.34 -8.30 13.84
N MET A 184 -1.69 -7.07 13.47
CA MET A 184 -1.86 -5.92 14.35
C MET A 184 -3.33 -5.52 14.58
N GLY A 185 -4.32 -6.28 14.09
CA GLY A 185 -5.72 -5.85 14.07
C GLY A 185 -6.34 -5.59 15.44
N ASP A 186 -5.87 -6.29 16.47
CA ASP A 186 -6.35 -6.18 17.86
C ASP A 186 -5.57 -5.12 18.70
N TRP A 187 -5.01 -4.07 18.08
CA TRP A 187 -4.18 -3.07 18.78
C TRP A 187 -4.92 -2.21 19.84
N TYR A 188 -6.26 -2.32 19.93
CA TYR A 188 -7.11 -1.44 20.73
C TYR A 188 -8.09 -2.18 21.65
N ASP A 189 -8.41 -1.55 22.78
CA ASP A 189 -9.60 -1.85 23.59
C ASP A 189 -10.76 -0.98 23.11
N TYR A 190 -11.94 -1.58 22.91
CA TYR A 190 -13.15 -0.90 22.46
C TYR A 190 -14.16 -0.75 23.61
N ASP A 191 -14.55 0.49 23.89
CA ASP A 191 -15.65 0.80 24.80
C ASP A 191 -16.99 0.80 24.03
N PRO A 192 -17.90 -0.18 24.25
CA PRO A 192 -19.19 -0.25 23.56
C PRO A 192 -20.20 0.81 24.02
N ALA A 193 -19.96 1.50 25.14
CA ALA A 193 -20.85 2.54 25.66
C ALA A 193 -20.49 3.94 25.12
N THR A 194 -19.23 4.19 24.75
CA THR A 194 -18.79 5.47 24.16
C THR A 194 -18.26 5.37 22.72
N HIS A 195 -18.21 4.15 22.16
CA HIS A 195 -17.63 3.82 20.86
C HIS A 195 -16.17 4.30 20.71
N ARG A 196 -15.39 4.22 21.80
CA ARG A 196 -14.00 4.69 21.87
C ARG A 196 -13.00 3.55 21.73
N LEU A 197 -11.98 3.79 20.91
CA LEU A 197 -10.84 2.90 20.68
C LEU A 197 -9.63 3.42 21.48
N THR A 198 -9.19 2.68 22.49
CA THR A 198 -8.03 3.03 23.31
C THR A 198 -6.86 2.13 22.90
N PRO A 199 -5.68 2.66 22.50
CA PRO A 199 -4.52 1.81 22.24
C PRO A 199 -4.14 1.02 23.50
N LYS A 200 -3.92 -0.28 23.35
CA LYS A 200 -3.48 -1.16 24.44
C LYS A 200 -2.08 -0.80 24.93
N ALA A 201 -1.74 -1.22 26.16
CA ALA A 201 -0.41 -1.02 26.75
C ALA A 201 0.61 -2.03 26.19
N GLU A 202 0.98 -1.85 24.92
CA GLU A 202 1.79 -2.79 24.15
C GLU A 202 2.75 -2.10 23.16
N VAL A 203 3.77 -2.84 22.76
CA VAL A 203 4.72 -2.48 21.72
C VAL A 203 4.82 -3.65 20.73
N TRP A 204 4.76 -3.33 19.45
CA TRP A 204 4.87 -4.28 18.35
C TRP A 204 6.31 -4.31 17.84
N VAL A 205 6.96 -5.47 17.90
CA VAL A 205 8.23 -5.69 17.22
C VAL A 205 7.93 -6.17 15.81
N VAL A 206 8.19 -5.32 14.82
CA VAL A 206 7.95 -5.56 13.40
C VAL A 206 9.29 -5.90 12.72
N ARG A 207 9.34 -7.02 12.00
CA ARG A 207 10.48 -7.45 11.17
C ARG A 207 10.23 -7.03 9.73
N LEU A 208 11.10 -6.20 9.17
CA LEU A 208 10.89 -5.54 7.88
C LEU A 208 11.34 -6.42 6.70
N GLY A 209 10.73 -7.61 6.60
CA GLY A 209 11.05 -8.67 5.63
C GLY A 209 11.49 -9.97 6.31
N ALA A 210 11.87 -10.97 5.50
CA ALA A 210 12.31 -12.29 5.98
C ALA A 210 13.53 -12.17 6.92
N ASP A 211 14.63 -11.61 6.41
CA ASP A 211 15.85 -11.28 7.15
C ASP A 211 15.96 -9.77 7.44
N GLY A 212 14.81 -9.09 7.46
CA GLY A 212 14.73 -7.63 7.54
C GLY A 212 15.09 -7.05 8.91
N PRO A 213 15.53 -5.78 8.97
CA PRO A 213 15.82 -5.11 10.23
C PRO A 213 14.56 -5.03 11.11
N LEU A 214 14.76 -5.11 12.43
CA LEU A 214 13.67 -5.03 13.40
C LEU A 214 13.37 -3.57 13.76
N ARG A 215 12.09 -3.27 13.97
CA ARG A 215 11.58 -2.00 14.52
C ARG A 215 10.63 -2.30 15.67
N LYS A 216 10.75 -1.56 16.77
CA LYS A 216 9.75 -1.55 17.84
C LYS A 216 8.85 -0.34 17.63
N LEU A 217 7.54 -0.57 17.55
CA LEU A 217 6.51 0.40 17.16
C LEU A 217 5.36 0.41 18.18
N ARG A 218 4.80 1.59 18.44
CA ARG A 218 3.72 1.81 19.41
C ARG A 218 2.69 2.78 18.84
N ILE A 219 1.41 2.44 18.98
CA ILE A 219 0.31 3.36 18.71
C ILE A 219 0.04 4.18 19.98
N VAL A 220 0.09 5.51 19.88
CA VAL A 220 0.06 6.42 21.04
C VAL A 220 -1.30 7.08 21.21
N THR A 221 -1.98 7.37 20.10
CA THR A 221 -3.40 7.71 20.04
C THR A 221 -3.93 7.41 18.64
N TYR A 222 -5.23 7.11 18.56
CA TYR A 222 -6.03 7.00 17.35
C TYR A 222 -6.84 8.28 17.05
N TYR A 223 -6.96 9.15 18.06
CA TYR A 223 -7.77 10.35 18.00
C TYR A 223 -6.90 11.61 17.95
N GLY A 224 -7.17 12.40 16.92
CA GLY A 224 -7.08 13.85 16.94
C GLY A 224 -5.74 14.49 16.61
N ASP A 225 -5.86 15.59 15.89
CA ASP A 225 -4.90 16.70 15.89
C ASP A 225 -5.31 17.75 16.96
N ALA A 226 -4.53 18.82 17.12
CA ALA A 226 -4.79 19.87 18.10
C ALA A 226 -6.07 20.70 17.83
N ALA A 227 -6.63 20.67 16.62
CA ALA A 227 -7.87 21.35 16.27
C ALA A 227 -9.10 20.43 16.41
N ASN A 228 -8.94 19.12 16.22
CA ASN A 228 -10.02 18.14 16.24
C ASN A 228 -9.66 16.93 17.13
N PRO A 229 -9.57 17.09 18.46
CA PRO A 229 -9.02 16.07 19.37
C PRO A 229 -9.81 14.74 19.43
N MET A 230 -11.03 14.68 18.85
CA MET A 230 -11.85 13.46 18.73
C MET A 230 -11.94 12.90 17.30
N ARG A 231 -11.19 13.43 16.32
CA ARG A 231 -11.19 12.92 14.93
C ARG A 231 -10.48 11.56 14.89
N GLY A 232 -11.25 10.48 14.83
CA GLY A 232 -10.71 9.11 14.82
C GLY A 232 -10.01 8.73 13.51
N ALA A 233 -8.90 8.00 13.65
CA ALA A 233 -7.86 7.68 12.65
C ALA A 233 -6.97 8.87 12.25
N MET A 234 -6.90 9.90 13.11
CA MET A 234 -5.72 10.77 13.19
C MET A 234 -4.77 10.15 14.21
N TYR A 235 -3.83 9.34 13.72
CA TYR A 235 -2.93 8.60 14.60
C TYR A 235 -1.77 9.49 15.06
N ARG A 236 -1.29 9.23 16.28
CA ARG A 236 0.13 9.40 16.61
C ARG A 236 0.75 8.03 16.86
N VAL A 237 1.86 7.75 16.19
CA VAL A 237 2.66 6.53 16.39
C VAL A 237 4.11 6.91 16.73
N GLU A 238 4.80 6.00 17.40
CA GLU A 238 6.24 6.09 17.70
C GLU A 238 6.90 4.79 17.25
N TRP A 239 8.08 4.86 16.65
CA TRP A 239 8.92 3.67 16.45
C TRP A 239 10.41 3.98 16.53
N ALA A 240 11.20 2.92 16.76
CA ALA A 240 12.65 2.96 16.83
C ALA A 240 13.24 1.68 16.25
N PRO A 241 14.56 1.63 15.92
CA PRO A 241 15.31 0.39 15.91
C PRO A 241 15.07 -0.39 17.22
N LEU A 242 14.97 -1.71 17.14
CA LEU A 242 14.94 -2.57 18.32
C LEU A 242 16.31 -2.57 19.02
#